data_AF-A0A5K7YR65-F1
#
_entry.id   AF-A0A5K7YR65-F1
#
_cell.length_a   1.000
_cell.length_b   1.000
_cell.length_c   1.000
_cell.angle_alpha   90.00
_cell.angle_beta   90.00
_cell.angle_gamma   90.00
#
_symmetry.space_group_name_H-M   'P 1'
#
loop_
_entity.id
_entity.type
_entity.pdbx_description
1 polymer ?
#
loop_
_entity_poly.entity_id
_entity_poly.type
_entity_poly.pdbx_seq_one_letter_code
_entity_poly.pdbx_strand_id
1 'polypeptide(L)'
;MDMRFSTLQRFYGIFGSLWRLALLAFLHHSPMAGEAHIDGVAVAPAYRGRGIGTAMITALAAWAAGQGLSMVSLEVVDTNPRAQTLYRHLGFRVVREQTVWPVGNLSGFRSSTVMIKPLA
;
A
#
# COMPACT_ATOMS: atom_id res chain seq x y z
N MET A 1 4.66 29.56 -8.75
CA MET A 1 5.02 28.14 -8.56
C MET A 1 4.89 27.49 -9.93
N ASP A 2 6.01 27.34 -10.64
CA ASP A 2 6.03 27.06 -12.09
C ASP A 2 6.31 25.56 -12.35
N MET A 3 5.29 24.84 -12.82
CA MET A 3 5.30 23.39 -13.02
C MET A 3 5.72 23.03 -14.46
N ARG A 4 6.99 23.28 -14.81
CA ARG A 4 7.52 22.92 -16.14
C ARG A 4 8.21 21.55 -16.13
N PHE A 5 8.01 20.80 -17.22
CA PHE A 5 8.45 19.41 -17.42
C PHE A 5 9.98 19.21 -17.26
N SER A 6 10.77 20.24 -17.57
CA SER A 6 12.23 20.26 -17.43
C SER A 6 12.72 20.28 -15.98
N THR A 7 11.93 20.79 -15.02
CA THR A 7 12.29 20.79 -13.59
C THR A 7 12.20 19.39 -12.99
N LEU A 8 11.31 18.54 -13.52
CA LEU A 8 11.15 17.15 -13.07
C LEU A 8 12.28 16.24 -13.59
N GLN A 9 12.76 16.46 -14.81
CA GLN A 9 13.85 15.66 -15.39
C GLN A 9 15.21 15.87 -14.72
N ARG A 10 15.47 17.08 -14.19
CA ARG A 10 16.78 17.45 -13.62
C ARG A 10 17.09 16.81 -12.27
N PHE A 11 16.09 16.33 -11.54
CA PHE A 11 16.27 15.65 -10.24
C PHE A 11 16.01 14.13 -10.28
N TYR A 12 15.35 13.59 -11.31
CA TYR A 12 14.83 12.21 -11.28
C TYR A 12 15.01 11.36 -12.54
N GLY A 13 15.35 11.93 -13.70
CA GLY A 13 15.52 11.18 -14.97
C GLY A 13 14.24 10.47 -15.47
N ILE A 14 14.28 9.93 -16.70
CA ILE A 14 13.16 9.18 -17.33
C ILE A 14 12.69 7.99 -16.47
N PHE A 15 13.61 7.39 -15.71
CA PHE A 15 13.33 6.29 -14.78
C PHE A 15 12.46 6.71 -13.59
N GLY A 16 12.65 7.90 -13.02
CA GLY A 16 11.82 8.40 -11.93
C GLY A 16 10.40 8.74 -12.38
N SER A 17 10.23 9.25 -13.59
CA SER A 17 8.92 9.55 -14.18
C SER A 17 8.11 8.27 -14.50
N LEU A 18 8.78 7.24 -15.02
CA LEU A 18 8.16 5.93 -15.27
C LEU A 18 7.74 5.23 -13.97
N TRP A 19 8.57 5.27 -12.93
CA TRP A 19 8.21 4.75 -11.59
C TRP A 19 7.03 5.51 -10.97
N ARG A 20 6.93 6.82 -11.19
CA ARG A 20 5.83 7.64 -10.67
C ARG A 20 4.51 7.43 -11.41
N LEU A 21 4.56 7.16 -12.72
CA LEU A 21 3.38 6.74 -13.49
C LEU A 21 2.92 5.33 -13.09
N ALA A 22 3.86 4.42 -12.85
CA ALA A 22 3.55 3.11 -12.29
C ALA A 22 2.95 3.25 -10.88
N LEU A 23 3.45 4.16 -10.03
CA LEU A 23 2.88 4.49 -8.73
C LEU A 23 1.45 5.04 -8.87
N LEU A 24 1.21 6.00 -9.76
CA LEU A 24 -0.12 6.59 -9.99
C LEU A 24 -1.13 5.58 -10.56
N ALA A 25 -0.68 4.64 -11.39
CA ALA A 25 -1.51 3.56 -11.91
C ALA A 25 -1.77 2.47 -10.86
N PHE A 26 -0.80 2.16 -9.99
CA PHE A 26 -0.93 1.22 -8.87
C PHE A 26 -1.80 1.79 -7.74
N LEU A 27 -1.82 3.10 -7.55
CA LEU A 27 -2.67 3.82 -6.59
C LEU A 27 -4.14 3.91 -7.04
N HIS A 28 -4.48 3.53 -8.27
CA HIS A 28 -5.87 3.54 -8.73
C HIS A 28 -6.60 2.28 -8.27
N HIS A 29 -6.77 2.14 -6.95
CA HIS A 29 -7.73 1.20 -6.38
C HIS A 29 -9.12 1.84 -6.43
N SER A 30 -10.05 1.22 -7.13
CA SER A 30 -11.46 1.61 -7.05
C SER A 30 -12.03 1.03 -5.76
N PRO A 31 -12.30 1.84 -4.72
CA PRO A 31 -12.80 1.32 -3.46
C PRO A 31 -14.15 0.62 -3.67
N MET A 32 -14.29 -0.57 -3.12
CA MET A 32 -15.56 -1.26 -3.02
C MET A 32 -16.50 -0.46 -2.10
N ALA A 33 -17.81 -0.53 -2.35
CA ALA A 33 -18.78 0.14 -1.47
C ALA A 33 -18.64 -0.37 -0.03
N GLY A 34 -18.43 0.55 0.92
CA GLY A 34 -18.23 0.23 2.34
C GLY A 34 -16.80 -0.17 2.72
N GLU A 35 -15.80 0.08 1.87
CA GLU A 35 -14.39 -0.22 2.11
C GLU A 35 -13.59 1.01 2.56
N ALA A 36 -12.72 0.83 3.56
CA ALA A 36 -11.58 1.71 3.81
C ALA A 36 -10.31 1.11 3.22
N HIS A 37 -9.73 1.73 2.19
CA HIS A 37 -8.48 1.27 1.58
C HIS A 37 -7.27 2.00 2.19
N ILE A 38 -6.18 1.27 2.43
CA ILE A 38 -4.90 1.83 2.87
C ILE A 38 -3.93 1.85 1.68
N ASP A 39 -3.73 3.04 1.10
CA ASP A 39 -2.78 3.25 -0.01
C ASP A 39 -1.32 3.06 0.41
N GLY A 40 -0.98 3.43 1.64
CA GLY A 40 0.40 3.38 2.11
C GLY A 40 0.56 3.67 3.59
N VAL A 41 1.44 2.92 4.23
CA VAL A 41 1.85 3.13 5.61
C VAL A 41 3.36 2.92 5.74
N ALA A 42 4.03 3.81 6.45
CA ALA A 42 5.47 3.74 6.65
C ALA A 42 5.84 4.10 8.09
N VAL A 43 6.80 3.35 8.63
CA VAL A 43 7.47 3.67 9.90
C VAL A 43 8.95 3.85 9.61
N ALA A 44 9.48 5.01 10.00
CA ALA A 44 10.90 5.33 9.86
C ALA A 44 11.78 4.26 10.52
N PRO A 45 12.93 3.86 9.91
CA PRO A 45 13.74 2.74 10.38
C PRO A 45 14.07 2.74 11.88
N ALA A 46 14.42 3.91 12.43
CA ALA A 46 14.77 4.09 13.84
C ALA A 46 13.62 3.80 14.84
N TYR A 47 12.38 3.75 14.35
CA TYR A 47 11.17 3.58 15.16
C TYR A 47 10.45 2.25 14.91
N ARG A 48 11.04 1.38 14.08
CA ARG A 48 10.47 0.05 13.79
C ARG A 48 10.58 -0.88 15.00
N GLY A 49 9.69 -1.88 15.06
CA GLY A 49 9.70 -2.89 16.15
C GLY A 49 9.08 -2.42 17.47
N ARG A 50 8.53 -1.20 17.51
CA ARG A 50 7.90 -0.60 18.69
C ARG A 50 6.37 -0.60 18.67
N GLY A 51 5.77 -1.45 17.83
CA GLY A 51 4.30 -1.52 17.70
C GLY A 51 3.61 -0.34 16.99
N ILE A 52 4.35 0.64 16.47
CA ILE A 52 3.75 1.85 15.82
C ILE A 52 2.89 1.49 14.61
N GLY A 53 3.37 0.58 13.75
CA GLY A 53 2.59 0.10 12.60
C GLY A 53 1.28 -0.57 13.04
N THR A 54 1.35 -1.42 14.07
CA THR A 54 0.19 -2.05 14.71
C THR A 54 -0.79 -1.00 15.21
N ALA A 55 -0.32 0.01 15.94
CA ALA A 55 -1.17 1.07 16.49
C ALA A 55 -1.89 1.86 15.39
N MET A 56 -1.20 2.25 14.31
CA MET A 56 -1.81 2.97 13.19
C MET A 56 -2.91 2.15 12.51
N ILE A 57 -2.63 0.89 12.17
CA ILE A 57 -3.59 0.02 11.47
C ILE A 57 -4.79 -0.31 12.36
N THR A 58 -4.57 -0.55 13.65
CA THR A 58 -5.67 -0.80 14.60
C THR A 58 -6.55 0.43 14.78
N ALA A 59 -5.95 1.62 14.90
CA ALA A 59 -6.71 2.86 15.01
C ALA A 59 -7.55 3.13 13.74
N LEU A 60 -6.97 2.88 12.55
CA LEU A 60 -7.70 3.02 11.29
C LEU A 60 -8.86 2.03 11.19
N ALA A 61 -8.66 0.77 11.59
CA ALA A 61 -9.74 -0.22 11.59
C ALA A 61 -10.87 0.16 12.56
N ALA A 62 -10.53 0.68 13.75
CA ALA A 62 -11.52 1.17 14.70
C ALA A 62 -12.28 2.39 14.16
N TRP A 63 -11.58 3.33 13.53
CA TRP A 63 -12.21 4.47 12.87
C TRP A 63 -13.17 4.03 11.76
N ALA A 64 -12.74 3.13 10.88
CA ALA A 64 -13.55 2.61 9.78
C ALA A 64 -14.83 1.92 10.29
N ALA A 65 -14.73 1.14 11.36
CA ALA A 65 -15.90 0.52 11.99
C ALA A 65 -16.85 1.58 12.55
N GLY A 66 -16.32 2.64 13.19
CA GLY A 66 -17.11 3.78 13.65
C GLY A 66 -17.78 4.60 12.53
N GLN A 67 -17.30 4.50 11.29
CA GLN A 67 -17.94 5.07 10.09
C GLN A 67 -18.99 4.15 9.46
N GLY A 68 -19.26 2.98 10.04
CA GLY A 68 -20.17 1.99 9.46
C GLY A 68 -19.62 1.30 8.21
N LEU A 69 -18.30 1.31 8.01
CA LEU A 69 -17.65 0.57 6.93
C LEU A 69 -17.56 -0.92 7.29
N SER A 70 -17.62 -1.78 6.28
CA SER A 70 -17.67 -3.24 6.45
C SER A 70 -16.30 -3.90 6.42
N MET A 71 -15.28 -3.23 5.89
CA MET A 71 -13.94 -3.80 5.76
C MET A 71 -12.83 -2.75 5.61
N VAL A 72 -11.61 -3.16 5.94
CA VAL A 72 -10.37 -2.48 5.58
C VAL A 72 -9.59 -3.32 4.58
N SER A 73 -8.99 -2.71 3.57
CA SER A 73 -8.12 -3.40 2.62
C SER A 73 -6.78 -2.71 2.41
N LEU A 74 -5.83 -3.47 1.88
CA LEU A 74 -4.51 -3.00 1.50
C LEU A 74 -3.86 -3.92 0.46
N GLU A 75 -2.83 -3.41 -0.19
CA GLU A 75 -1.92 -4.19 -1.02
C GLU A 75 -0.53 -4.27 -0.41
N VAL A 76 0.12 -5.42 -0.56
CA VAL A 76 1.48 -5.66 -0.09
C VAL A 76 2.28 -6.45 -1.10
N VAL A 77 3.46 -5.94 -1.44
CA VAL A 77 4.40 -6.59 -2.36
C VAL A 77 5.09 -7.80 -1.71
N ASP A 78 5.45 -8.80 -2.53
CA ASP A 78 6.13 -10.02 -2.09
C ASP A 78 7.46 -9.78 -1.35
N THR A 79 8.16 -8.70 -1.69
CA THR A 79 9.43 -8.32 -1.04
C THR A 79 9.27 -7.70 0.35
N ASN A 80 8.04 -7.58 0.86
CA ASN A 80 7.78 -7.08 2.22
C ASN A 80 7.11 -8.15 3.12
N PRO A 81 7.79 -9.29 3.39
CA PRO A 81 7.23 -10.37 4.19
C PRO A 81 6.91 -9.93 5.63
N ARG A 82 7.64 -8.94 6.15
CA ARG A 82 7.38 -8.38 7.48
C ARG A 82 6.02 -7.67 7.56
N ALA A 83 5.64 -6.91 6.53
CA ALA A 83 4.32 -6.30 6.47
C ALA A 83 3.22 -7.34 6.32
N GLN A 84 3.41 -8.36 5.46
CA GLN A 84 2.45 -9.46 5.34
C GLN A 84 2.18 -10.14 6.70
N THR A 85 3.24 -10.45 7.45
CA THR A 85 3.12 -11.05 8.79
C THR A 85 2.39 -10.13 9.76
N LEU A 86 2.70 -8.83 9.78
CA LEU A 86 1.97 -7.85 10.59
C LEU A 86 0.48 -7.84 10.26
N TYR A 87 0.12 -7.77 8.98
CA TYR A 87 -1.29 -7.71 8.57
C TYR A 87 -2.03 -9.00 8.92
N ARG A 88 -1.41 -10.18 8.72
CA ARG A 88 -1.99 -11.47 9.17
C ARG A 88 -2.26 -11.47 10.67
N HIS A 89 -1.32 -11.00 11.50
CA HIS A 89 -1.52 -10.90 12.95
C HIS A 89 -2.64 -9.93 13.34
N LEU A 90 -2.91 -8.91 12.52
CA LEU A 90 -3.98 -7.95 12.73
C LEU A 90 -5.35 -8.43 12.24
N GLY A 91 -5.44 -9.66 11.72
CA GLY A 91 -6.67 -10.28 11.23
C GLY A 91 -6.95 -10.07 9.74
N PHE A 92 -5.99 -9.53 8.98
CA PHE A 92 -6.13 -9.46 7.53
C PHE A 92 -5.94 -10.84 6.89
N ARG A 93 -6.72 -11.10 5.84
CA ARG A 93 -6.73 -12.34 5.06
C ARG A 93 -6.42 -12.01 3.61
N VAL A 94 -5.66 -12.89 2.96
CA VAL A 94 -5.36 -12.77 1.53
C VAL A 94 -6.62 -13.05 0.73
N VAL A 95 -6.95 -12.19 -0.23
CA VAL A 95 -8.10 -12.38 -1.14
C VAL A 95 -7.70 -12.47 -2.60
N ARG A 96 -6.56 -11.89 -2.96
CA ARG A 96 -6.06 -11.91 -4.32
C ARG A 96 -4.55 -11.80 -4.30
N GLU A 97 -3.89 -12.54 -5.17
CA GLU A 97 -2.49 -12.36 -5.51
C GLU A 97 -2.41 -12.04 -7.00
N GLN A 98 -1.66 -10.99 -7.35
CA GLN A 98 -1.52 -10.53 -8.72
C GLN A 98 -0.04 -10.43 -9.09
N THR A 99 0.33 -11.15 -10.15
CA THR A 99 1.70 -11.12 -10.69
C THR A 99 1.89 -9.88 -11.55
N VAL A 100 2.87 -9.06 -11.21
CA VAL A 100 3.21 -7.84 -11.97
C VAL A 100 4.23 -8.13 -13.06
N TRP A 101 3.96 -9.16 -13.87
CA TRP A 101 4.90 -9.75 -14.83
C TRP A 101 5.51 -8.75 -15.85
N PRO A 102 4.83 -7.70 -16.34
CA PRO A 102 5.47 -6.75 -17.26
C PRO A 102 6.49 -5.80 -16.60
N VAL A 103 6.53 -5.71 -15.26
CA VAL A 103 7.34 -4.72 -14.50
C VAL A 103 8.34 -5.38 -13.55
N GLY A 104 8.30 -6.71 -13.40
CA GLY A 104 9.09 -7.46 -12.40
C GLY A 104 10.62 -7.27 -12.49
N ASN A 105 11.14 -6.87 -13.65
CA ASN A 105 12.58 -6.58 -13.83
C ASN A 105 12.98 -5.14 -13.47
N LEU A 106 12.02 -4.20 -13.33
CA LEU A 106 12.29 -2.79 -13.02
C LEU A 106 11.85 -2.37 -11.60
N SER A 107 10.83 -3.01 -11.04
CA SER A 107 10.22 -2.60 -9.76
C SER A 107 10.83 -3.26 -8.52
N GLY A 108 11.53 -4.40 -8.70
CA GLY A 108 12.14 -5.14 -7.60
C GLY A 108 11.18 -6.03 -6.79
N PHE A 109 9.96 -6.30 -7.28
CA PHE A 109 8.99 -7.23 -6.68
C PHE A 109 8.21 -7.98 -7.77
N ARG A 110 7.78 -9.22 -7.52
CA ARG A 110 7.19 -10.10 -8.54
C ARG A 110 5.66 -10.20 -8.45
N SER A 111 5.12 -10.09 -7.24
CA SER A 111 3.69 -10.06 -7.01
C SER A 111 3.27 -8.98 -5.99
N SER A 112 2.01 -8.56 -6.10
CA SER A 112 1.29 -7.84 -5.05
C SER A 112 0.19 -8.74 -4.51
N THR A 113 -0.03 -8.71 -3.20
CA THR A 113 -1.09 -9.44 -2.52
C THR A 113 -2.10 -8.44 -1.96
N VAL A 114 -3.35 -8.55 -2.37
CA VAL A 114 -4.47 -7.83 -1.78
C VAL A 114 -4.92 -8.56 -0.52
N MET A 115 -4.99 -7.85 0.60
CA MET A 115 -5.44 -8.37 1.88
C MET A 115 -6.62 -7.55 2.41
N ILE A 116 -7.60 -8.22 3.00
CA ILE A 116 -8.76 -7.57 3.64
C ILE A 116 -8.92 -7.98 5.09
N LYS A 117 -9.44 -7.07 5.90
CA LYS A 117 -9.91 -7.32 7.26
C LYS A 117 -11.39 -6.93 7.35
N PRO A 118 -12.30 -7.90 7.53
CA PRO A 118 -13.70 -7.61 7.84
C PRO A 118 -13.81 -6.83 9.15
N LEU A 119 -14.71 -5.86 9.18
CA LEU A 119 -15.12 -5.13 10.38
C LEU A 119 -16.48 -5.71 10.81
N ALA A 120 -16.64 -5.92 12.12
CA ALA A 120 -17.85 -6.46 12.72
C ALA A 120 -18.77 -5.33 13.21
#